data_AF-A0A093HAQ7-F1
#
_entry.id   AF-A0A093HAQ7-F1
#
_cell.length_a   1.000
_cell.length_b   1.000
_cell.length_c   1.000
_cell.angle_alpha   90.00
_cell.angle_beta   90.00
_cell.angle_gamma   90.00
#
_symmetry.space_group_name_H-M   'P 1'
#
loop_
_entity.id
_entity.type
_entity.pdbx_description
1 polymer ?
#
loop_
_entity_poly.entity_id
_entity_poly.type
_entity_poly.pdbx_seq_one_letter_code
_entity_poly.pdbx_strand_id
1 'polypeptide(L)'
;FTLQLWNNYFHLAVAFITQDSLQLENFSHAKYNKIQNKYGDMRRLIGFAIRDMWYKLGQNKICFIPGMVGPILEMTLIPEVELRKATIPIFFDMMLCEYQRTGEFKK
;
A
#
# COMPACT_ATOMS: atom_id res chain seq x y z
N PHE A 1 5.62 -14.51 15.26
CA PHE A 1 5.51 -13.27 14.47
C PHE A 1 6.92 -12.80 14.14
N THR A 2 7.21 -12.54 12.87
CA THR A 2 8.56 -12.15 12.41
C THR A 2 8.53 -10.73 11.89
N LEU A 3 8.82 -9.75 12.76
CA LEU A 3 8.71 -8.32 12.46
C LEU A 3 9.48 -7.95 11.18
N GLN A 4 10.72 -8.40 11.07
CA GLN A 4 11.60 -8.07 9.93
C GLN A 4 11.07 -8.61 8.60
N LEU A 5 10.50 -9.83 8.59
CA LEU A 5 9.94 -10.42 7.37
C LEU A 5 8.76 -9.58 6.86
N TRP A 6 7.84 -9.20 7.75
CA TRP A 6 6.70 -8.37 7.39
C TRP A 6 7.12 -6.97 6.96
N ASN A 7 8.12 -6.40 7.64
CA ASN A 7 8.66 -5.10 7.26
C ASN A 7 9.25 -5.12 5.84
N ASN A 8 10.07 -6.13 5.56
CA ASN A 8 10.62 -6.35 4.22
C ASN A 8 9.54 -6.60 3.18
N TYR A 9 8.48 -7.36 3.52
CA TYR A 9 7.35 -7.60 2.63
C TYR A 9 6.66 -6.30 2.23
N PHE A 10 6.28 -5.45 3.20
CA PHE A 10 5.58 -4.21 2.88
C PHE A 10 6.46 -3.25 2.08
N HIS A 11 7.72 -3.06 2.47
CA HIS A 11 8.64 -2.22 1.71
C HIS A 11 8.85 -2.73 0.28
N LEU A 12 9.04 -4.04 0.09
CA LEU A 12 9.20 -4.62 -1.23
C LEU A 12 7.93 -4.47 -2.08
N ALA A 13 6.75 -4.72 -1.48
CA ALA A 13 5.48 -4.60 -2.18
C ALA A 13 5.20 -3.15 -2.61
N VAL A 14 5.50 -2.17 -1.75
CA VAL A 14 5.40 -0.75 -2.09
C VAL A 14 6.41 -0.38 -3.18
N ALA A 15 7.68 -0.77 -3.05
CA ALA A 15 8.69 -0.49 -4.07
C ALA A 15 8.32 -1.10 -5.42
N PHE A 16 7.72 -2.29 -5.42
CA PHE A 16 7.25 -2.94 -6.64
C PHE A 16 6.15 -2.13 -7.34
N ILE A 17 5.15 -1.63 -6.61
CA ILE A 17 4.04 -0.89 -7.24
C ILE A 17 4.37 0.56 -7.58
N THR A 18 5.35 1.18 -6.90
CA THR A 18 5.77 2.57 -7.16
C THR A 18 6.81 2.69 -8.26
N GLN A 19 7.42 1.59 -8.71
CA GLN A 19 8.42 1.62 -9.79
C GLN A 19 7.86 2.21 -11.10
N ASP A 20 8.69 2.97 -11.82
CA ASP A 20 8.30 3.67 -13.06
C ASP A 20 7.74 2.74 -14.14
N SER A 21 8.22 1.50 -14.19
CA SER A 21 7.78 0.51 -15.18
C SER A 21 6.31 0.12 -15.04
N LEU A 22 5.69 0.38 -13.88
CA LEU A 22 4.28 0.11 -13.61
C LEU A 22 3.40 1.37 -13.57
N GLN A 23 3.96 2.57 -13.74
CA GLN A 23 3.18 3.81 -13.83
C GLN A 23 2.61 3.98 -15.25
N LEU A 24 1.56 3.19 -15.53
CA LEU A 24 0.99 3.01 -16.87
C LEU A 24 0.50 4.33 -17.50
N GLU A 25 0.08 5.28 -16.68
CA GLU A 25 -0.33 6.64 -17.06
C GLU A 25 0.77 7.44 -17.77
N ASN A 26 2.04 7.09 -17.56
CA ASN A 26 3.18 7.76 -18.19
C ASN A 26 3.51 7.17 -19.57
N PHE A 27 2.81 6.12 -20.00
CA PHE A 27 3.07 5.46 -21.28
C PHE A 27 2.15 5.96 -22.39
N SER A 28 2.62 5.78 -23.64
CA SER A 28 1.76 6.01 -24.81
C SER A 28 0.54 5.09 -24.77
N HIS A 29 -0.56 5.54 -25.36
CA HIS A 29 -1.82 4.80 -25.35
C HIS A 29 -1.66 3.37 -25.93
N ALA A 30 -0.85 3.20 -26.98
CA ALA A 30 -0.56 1.89 -27.56
C ALA A 30 0.18 0.95 -26.58
N LYS A 31 1.18 1.46 -25.84
CA LYS A 31 1.92 0.69 -24.84
C LYS A 31 1.04 0.37 -23.64
N TYR A 32 0.27 1.34 -23.14
CA TYR A 32 -0.72 1.18 -22.08
C TYR A 32 -1.69 0.03 -22.42
N ASN A 33 -2.36 0.10 -23.57
CA ASN A 33 -3.33 -0.92 -23.99
C ASN A 33 -2.70 -2.31 -24.15
N LYS A 34 -1.47 -2.39 -24.68
CA LYS A 34 -0.75 -3.67 -24.83
C LYS A 34 -0.44 -4.30 -23.47
N ILE A 35 0.01 -3.51 -22.50
CA ILE A 35 0.30 -4.00 -21.14
C ILE A 35 -0.99 -4.40 -20.43
N GLN A 36 -2.01 -3.53 -20.47
CA GLN A 36 -3.30 -3.76 -19.83
C GLN A 36 -3.97 -5.03 -20.35
N ASN A 37 -3.98 -5.25 -21.67
CA ASN A 37 -4.61 -6.43 -22.26
C ASN A 37 -3.83 -7.73 -21.96
N LYS A 38 -2.51 -7.65 -21.79
CA LYS A 38 -1.68 -8.85 -21.58
C LYS A 38 -1.54 -9.23 -20.10
N TYR A 39 -1.43 -8.25 -19.22
CA TYR A 39 -1.09 -8.47 -17.81
C TYR A 39 -2.09 -7.83 -16.83
N GLY A 40 -3.00 -6.98 -17.31
CA GLY A 40 -3.80 -6.12 -16.45
C GLY A 40 -2.96 -5.06 -15.73
N ASP A 41 -3.56 -4.39 -14.75
CA ASP A 41 -2.85 -3.49 -13.85
C ASP A 41 -2.33 -4.27 -12.63
N MET A 42 -1.05 -4.64 -12.68
CA MET A 42 -0.39 -5.39 -11.61
C MET A 42 -0.37 -4.64 -10.27
N ARG A 43 -0.44 -3.30 -10.29
CA ARG A 43 -0.45 -2.50 -9.06
C ARG A 43 -1.69 -2.77 -8.22
N ARG A 44 -2.84 -3.03 -8.86
CA ARG A 44 -4.09 -3.40 -8.16
C ARG A 44 -3.94 -4.68 -7.36
N LEU A 45 -3.40 -5.73 -7.99
CA LEU A 45 -3.24 -7.04 -7.36
C LEU A 45 -2.38 -6.96 -6.10
N ILE A 46 -1.22 -6.30 -6.21
CA ILE A 46 -0.29 -6.16 -5.09
C ILE A 46 -0.83 -5.18 -4.04
N GLY A 47 -1.48 -4.09 -4.44
CA GLY A 47 -2.11 -3.16 -3.52
C GLY A 47 -3.21 -3.79 -2.66
N PHE A 48 -4.04 -4.64 -3.26
CA PHE A 48 -5.03 -5.42 -2.51
C PHE A 48 -4.36 -6.43 -1.57
N ALA A 49 -3.27 -7.06 -1.98
CA ALA A 49 -2.49 -7.92 -1.10
C ALA A 49 -1.90 -7.15 0.09
N ILE A 50 -1.36 -5.94 -0.12
CA ILE A 50 -0.88 -5.06 0.96
C ILE A 50 -2.00 -4.76 1.94
N ARG A 51 -3.19 -4.35 1.45
CA ARG A 51 -4.36 -4.09 2.28
C ARG A 51 -4.74 -5.33 3.11
N ASP A 52 -4.88 -6.47 2.47
CA ASP A 52 -5.33 -7.69 3.14
C ASP A 52 -4.30 -8.17 4.18
N MET A 53 -3.00 -8.04 3.88
CA MET A 53 -1.94 -8.35 4.84
C MET A 53 -1.94 -7.35 6.01
N TRP A 54 -2.15 -6.06 5.76
CA TRP A 54 -2.26 -5.05 6.81
C TRP A 54 -3.33 -5.43 7.84
N TYR A 55 -4.53 -5.80 7.39
CA TYR A 55 -5.60 -6.21 8.29
C TYR A 55 -5.32 -7.54 9.01
N LYS A 56 -4.54 -8.44 8.41
CA LYS A 56 -4.11 -9.70 9.05
C LYS A 56 -3.06 -9.53 10.15
N LEU A 57 -2.39 -8.38 10.25
CA LEU A 57 -1.40 -8.13 11.32
C LEU A 57 -2.02 -8.06 12.72
N GLY A 58 -3.32 -7.77 12.83
CA GLY A 58 -4.02 -7.65 14.11
C GLY A 58 -3.37 -6.61 15.03
N GLN A 59 -3.09 -6.99 16.28
CA GLN A 59 -2.46 -6.11 17.27
C GLN A 59 -1.01 -5.69 16.90
N ASN A 60 -0.36 -6.37 15.94
CA ASN A 60 1.02 -6.06 15.56
C ASN A 60 1.15 -4.85 14.63
N LYS A 61 0.04 -4.34 14.06
CA LYS A 61 0.03 -3.20 13.12
C LYS A 61 0.83 -2.01 13.63
N ILE A 62 0.67 -1.70 14.91
CA ILE A 62 1.27 -0.56 15.58
C ILE A 62 2.81 -0.59 15.61
N CYS A 63 3.45 -1.76 15.44
CA CYS A 63 4.90 -1.87 15.30
C CYS A 63 5.39 -1.38 13.93
N PHE A 64 4.50 -1.32 12.93
CA PHE A 64 4.82 -0.92 11.56
C PHE A 64 4.37 0.51 11.24
N ILE A 65 3.37 1.06 11.93
CA ILE A 65 2.81 2.39 11.64
C ILE A 65 3.89 3.46 11.43
N PRO A 66 4.88 3.64 12.35
CA PRO A 66 5.90 4.68 12.18
C PRO A 66 6.71 4.56 10.87
N GLY A 67 6.93 3.33 10.38
CA GLY A 67 7.68 3.06 9.15
C GLY A 67 6.81 2.94 7.89
N MET A 68 5.51 2.70 8.02
CA MET A 68 4.62 2.38 6.90
C MET A 68 3.73 3.52 6.43
N VAL A 69 3.56 4.59 7.22
CA VAL A 69 2.75 5.76 6.81
C VAL A 69 3.26 6.34 5.48
N GLY A 70 4.57 6.61 5.36
CA GLY A 70 5.18 7.13 4.14
C GLY A 70 5.02 6.19 2.93
N PRO A 71 5.48 4.93 3.01
CA PRO A 71 5.32 3.96 1.92
C PRO A 71 3.87 3.75 1.45
N ILE A 72 2.91 3.67 2.39
CA ILE A 72 1.49 3.53 2.01
C ILE A 72 0.96 4.82 1.37
N LEU A 73 1.49 6.00 1.75
CA LEU A 73 1.12 7.27 1.14
C LEU A 73 1.60 7.34 -0.31
N GLU A 74 2.86 6.96 -0.56
CA GLU A 74 3.41 6.88 -1.92
C GLU A 74 2.55 5.99 -2.83
N MET A 75 2.17 4.81 -2.34
CA MET A 75 1.23 3.92 -3.04
C MET A 75 -0.13 4.59 -3.29
N THR A 76 -0.68 5.30 -2.31
CA THR A 76 -2.01 5.93 -2.40
C THR A 76 -2.06 7.07 -3.41
N LEU A 77 -0.92 7.74 -3.63
CA LEU A 77 -0.79 8.85 -4.57
C LEU A 77 -0.71 8.40 -6.03
N ILE A 78 -0.50 7.10 -6.30
CA ILE A 78 -0.59 6.54 -7.65
C ILE A 78 -1.96 6.90 -8.25
N PRO A 79 -2.03 7.36 -9.52
CA PRO A 79 -3.28 7.70 -10.20
C PRO A 79 -4.03 6.45 -10.68
N GLU A 80 -4.31 5.55 -9.74
CA GLU A 80 -5.10 4.35 -9.93
C GLU A 80 -6.24 4.34 -8.90
N VAL A 81 -7.48 4.42 -9.39
CA VAL A 81 -8.67 4.72 -8.57
C VAL A 81 -8.97 3.61 -7.57
N GLU A 82 -8.91 2.36 -7.99
CA GLU A 82 -9.30 1.24 -7.14
C GLU A 82 -8.25 0.95 -6.06
N LEU A 83 -6.97 1.12 -6.39
CA LEU A 83 -5.87 1.10 -5.45
C LEU A 83 -6.06 2.17 -4.38
N ARG A 84 -6.30 3.43 -4.78
CA ARG A 84 -6.52 4.54 -3.84
C ARG A 84 -7.69 4.29 -2.91
N LYS A 85 -8.82 3.80 -3.43
CA LYS A 85 -9.98 3.43 -2.60
C LYS A 85 -9.65 2.34 -1.58
N ALA A 86 -8.79 1.38 -1.96
CA ALA A 86 -8.38 0.30 -1.08
C ALA A 86 -7.37 0.72 -0.02
N THR A 87 -6.55 1.75 -0.27
CA THR A 87 -5.47 2.16 0.63
C THR A 87 -5.85 3.28 1.59
N ILE A 88 -6.78 4.17 1.22
CA ILE A 88 -7.29 5.22 2.11
C ILE A 88 -7.76 4.68 3.48
N PRO A 89 -8.57 3.60 3.55
CA PRO A 89 -9.00 3.01 4.83
C PRO A 89 -7.87 2.57 5.76
N ILE A 90 -6.68 2.27 5.21
CA ILE A 90 -5.52 1.86 6.00
C ILE A 90 -5.07 3.00 6.91
N PHE A 91 -5.07 4.25 6.44
CA PHE A 91 -4.69 5.40 7.27
C PHE A 91 -5.65 5.63 8.43
N PHE A 92 -6.96 5.44 8.18
CA PHE A 92 -7.95 5.49 9.27
C PHE A 92 -7.69 4.41 10.31
N ASP A 93 -7.39 3.18 9.87
CA ASP A 93 -7.02 2.08 10.76
C ASP A 93 -5.71 2.34 11.52
N MET A 94 -4.73 2.99 10.89
CA MET A 94 -3.50 3.44 11.56
C MET A 94 -3.80 4.40 12.71
N MET A 95 -4.58 5.45 12.44
CA MET A 95 -4.98 6.44 13.45
C MET A 95 -5.75 5.79 14.61
N LEU A 96 -6.67 4.86 14.31
CA LEU A 96 -7.41 4.13 15.34
C LEU A 96 -6.50 3.22 16.17
N CYS A 97 -5.55 2.53 15.54
CA CYS A 97 -4.57 1.68 16.25
C CYS A 97 -3.69 2.51 17.19
N GLU A 98 -3.24 3.69 16.76
CA GLU A 98 -2.49 4.60 17.63
C GLU A 98 -3.34 5.07 18.80
N TYR A 99 -4.54 5.61 18.53
CA TYR A 99 -5.44 6.09 19.57
C TYR A 99 -5.80 5.01 20.60
N GLN A 100 -6.11 3.78 20.17
CA GLN A 100 -6.42 2.67 21.08
C GLN A 100 -5.25 2.29 21.98
N ARG A 101 -4.01 2.52 21.55
CA ARG A 101 -2.81 2.24 22.35
C ARG A 101 -2.48 3.37 23.32
N THR A 102 -2.58 4.63 22.89
CA THR A 102 -2.08 5.79 23.64
C THR A 102 -3.16 6.58 24.36
N GLY A 103 -4.43 6.40 24.00
CA GLY A 103 -5.55 7.23 24.48
C GLY A 103 -5.59 8.64 23.88
N GLU A 104 -4.60 8.98 23.05
CA GLU A 104 -4.39 10.31 22.47
C GLU A 104 -3.81 10.17 21.05
N PHE A 105 -4.19 11.04 20.13
CA PHE A 105 -3.46 11.19 18.87
C PHE A 105 -2.18 11.96 19.18
N LYS A 106 -1.03 11.28 19.17
CA LYS A 106 0.25 11.95 19.44
C LYS A 106 0.52 12.97 18.33
N LYS A 107 0.71 14.22 18.73
CA LYS A 107 1.15 15.34 17.89
C LYS A 107 2.61 15.19 17.49
#